data_AF-T1C0X5-F1
#
_entry.id   AF-T1C0X5-F1
#
_cell.length_a   1.000
_cell.length_b   1.000
_cell.length_c   1.000
_cell.angle_alpha   90.00
_cell.angle_beta   90.00
_cell.angle_gamma   90.00
#
_symmetry.space_group_name_H-M   'P 1'
#
loop_
_entity.id
_entity.type
_entity.pdbx_description
1 polymer ?
#
loop_
_entity_poly.entity_id
_entity_poly.type
_entity_poly.pdbx_seq_one_letter_code
_entity_poly.pdbx_strand_id
1 'polypeptide(L)'
;MELHDGSTVILRKVSQDYDPVNREEAYRYIEGHQKRGEIVTGLLYLNRDQEEFHVLNDTVSGGLRDLPFAELCPGAGMLDEIQHLYR
;
A
#
# COMPACT_ATOMS: atom_id res chain seq x y z
N MET A 1 -17.49 14.53 15.98
CA MET A 1 -18.03 14.84 14.64
C MET A 1 -19.35 14.11 14.52
N GLU A 2 -20.42 14.80 14.12
CA GLU A 2 -21.72 14.17 13.89
C GLU A 2 -21.83 13.78 12.40
N LEU A 3 -22.24 12.54 12.13
CA LEU A 3 -22.46 12.02 10.79
C LEU A 3 -23.89 12.30 10.32
N HIS A 4 -24.12 12.12 9.02
CA HIS A 4 -25.43 12.35 8.38
C HIS A 4 -26.57 11.47 8.93
N ASP A 5 -26.23 10.37 9.60
CA ASP A 5 -27.17 9.46 10.27
C ASP A 5 -27.40 9.81 11.76
N GLY A 6 -26.85 10.94 12.23
CA GLY A 6 -26.92 11.38 13.62
C GLY A 6 -25.95 10.66 14.57
N SER A 7 -25.12 9.73 14.07
CA SER A 7 -24.09 9.08 14.88
C SER A 7 -22.91 10.02 15.16
N THR A 8 -22.23 9.82 16.28
CA THR A 8 -21.06 10.63 16.65
C THR A 8 -19.77 9.82 16.52
N VAL A 9 -18.83 10.34 15.74
CA VAL A 9 -17.47 9.81 15.62
C VAL A 9 -16.51 10.62 16.50
N ILE A 10 -15.71 9.89 17.29
CA ILE A 10 -14.61 10.43 18.08
C ILE A 10 -13.30 10.08 17.37
N LEU A 11 -12.65 11.06 16.75
CA LEU A 11 -11.34 10.88 16.12
C LEU A 11 -10.24 11.11 17.16
N ARG A 12 -9.27 10.20 17.20
CA ARG A 12 -8.09 10.28 18.07
C ARG A 12 -6.83 10.24 17.23
N LYS A 13 -6.11 11.37 17.15
CA LYS A 13 -4.77 11.39 16.58
C LYS A 13 -3.81 10.60 17.47
N VAL A 14 -2.92 9.82 16.87
CA VAL A 14 -1.79 9.18 17.57
C VAL A 14 -0.95 10.21 18.35
N SER A 15 -0.37 9.80 19.48
CA SER A 15 0.53 10.66 20.27
C SER A 15 1.82 10.97 19.49
N GLN A 16 2.55 12.00 19.92
CA GLN A 16 3.85 12.31 19.32
C GLN A 16 4.89 11.20 19.55
N ASP A 17 4.78 10.51 20.68
CA ASP A 17 5.69 9.44 21.08
C ASP A 17 5.27 8.05 20.55
N TYR A 18 4.25 7.99 19.70
CA TYR A 18 3.77 6.75 19.10
C TYR A 18 4.81 6.18 18.14
N ASP A 19 5.24 4.93 18.38
CA ASP A 19 6.14 4.21 17.49
C ASP A 19 5.35 3.37 16.46
N PRO A 20 5.36 3.73 15.16
CA PRO A 20 4.60 3.02 14.15
C PRO A 20 5.30 1.75 13.64
N VAL A 21 6.53 1.41 14.06
CA VAL A 21 7.22 0.22 13.52
C VAL A 21 6.90 -1.08 14.28
N ASN A 22 6.30 -0.99 15.47
CA ASN A 22 5.89 -2.14 16.24
C ASN A 22 4.46 -2.59 15.89
N ARG A 23 4.36 -3.67 15.10
CA ARG A 23 3.07 -4.22 14.65
C ARG A 23 2.13 -4.58 15.81
N GLU A 24 2.64 -5.23 16.85
CA GLU A 24 1.82 -5.68 17.97
C GLU A 24 1.30 -4.51 18.81
N GLU A 25 2.12 -3.49 19.00
CA GLU A 25 1.73 -2.26 19.68
C GLU A 25 0.68 -1.49 18.88
N ALA A 26 0.85 -1.38 17.56
CA ALA A 26 -0.12 -0.75 16.69
C ALA A 26 -1.50 -1.42 16.78
N TYR A 27 -1.55 -2.75 16.73
CA TYR A 27 -2.81 -3.49 16.91
C TYR A 27 -3.44 -3.24 18.26
N ARG A 28 -2.67 -3.35 19.36
CA ARG A 28 -3.18 -3.12 20.72
C ARG A 28 -3.70 -1.68 20.91
N TYR A 29 -3.01 -0.70 20.34
CA TYR A 29 -3.41 0.69 20.39
C TYR A 29 -4.75 0.90 19.66
N ILE A 30 -4.85 0.45 18.41
CA ILE A 30 -6.08 0.55 17.62
C ILE A 30 -7.26 -0.13 18.32
N GLU A 31 -7.08 -1.37 18.76
CA GLU A 31 -8.14 -2.15 19.43
C GLU A 31 -8.59 -1.49 20.74
N GLY A 32 -7.64 -1.00 21.54
CA GLY A 32 -7.95 -0.31 22.80
C GLY A 32 -8.79 0.94 22.60
N HIS A 33 -8.51 1.73 21.56
CA HIS A 33 -9.27 2.92 21.19
C HIS A 33 -10.64 2.57 20.60
N GLN A 34 -10.73 1.55 19.73
CA GLN A 34 -11.99 1.06 19.18
C GLN A 34 -12.97 0.61 20.28
N LYS A 35 -12.48 -0.10 21.31
CA LYS A 35 -13.30 -0.50 22.48
C LYS A 35 -13.89 0.70 23.25
N ARG A 36 -13.33 1.90 23.08
CA ARG A 36 -13.83 3.15 23.66
C ARG A 36 -14.69 3.98 22.70
N GLY A 37 -15.00 3.45 21.51
CA GLY A 37 -15.73 4.18 20.47
C GLY A 37 -14.88 5.25 19.77
N GLU A 38 -13.55 5.17 19.88
CA GLU A 38 -12.62 6.09 19.25
C GLU A 38 -12.04 5.50 17.97
N ILE A 39 -11.93 6.32 16.92
CA ILE A 39 -11.26 5.98 15.67
C ILE A 39 -9.88 6.63 15.67
N VAL A 40 -8.84 5.81 15.64
CA VAL A 40 -7.45 6.30 15.61
C VAL A 40 -7.11 6.85 14.23
N THR A 41 -6.40 7.98 14.19
CA THR A 41 -5.95 8.64 12.97
C THR A 41 -4.46 8.98 13.01
N GLY A 42 -3.82 9.02 11.84
CA GLY A 42 -2.38 9.29 11.68
C GLY A 42 -1.63 8.13 11.02
N LEU A 43 -0.30 8.10 11.17
CA LEU A 43 0.52 6.96 10.75
C LEU A 43 0.37 5.85 11.78
N LEU A 44 -0.44 4.84 11.47
CA LEU A 44 -0.76 3.77 12.41
C LEU A 44 0.30 2.67 12.42
N TYR A 45 0.87 2.33 11.27
CA TYR A 45 1.87 1.29 11.17
C TYR A 45 2.75 1.51 9.94
N LEU A 46 4.03 1.19 10.06
CA LEU A 46 5.01 1.21 8.99
C LEU A 46 5.90 -0.03 9.09
N ASN A 47 5.84 -0.91 8.09
CA ASN A 47 6.81 -1.98 7.93
C ASN A 47 8.01 -1.47 7.11
N ARG A 48 9.22 -1.53 7.68
CA ARG A 48 10.47 -1.09 7.01
C ARG A 48 11.22 -2.22 6.32
N ASP A 49 10.86 -3.47 6.61
CA ASP A 49 11.59 -4.64 6.14
C ASP A 49 11.00 -5.22 4.84
N GLN A 50 9.89 -4.66 4.34
CA GLN A 50 9.35 -5.08 3.05
C GLN A 50 10.11 -4.46 1.89
N GLU A 51 10.46 -5.31 0.93
CA GLU A 51 10.98 -4.88 -0.35
C GLU A 51 9.95 -4.03 -1.10
N GLU A 52 10.45 -3.11 -1.93
CA GLU A 52 9.64 -2.19 -2.72
C GLU A 52 8.92 -2.96 -3.86
N PHE A 53 7.72 -2.49 -4.23
CA PHE A 53 6.84 -3.21 -5.16
C PHE A 53 7.47 -3.48 -6.53
N HIS A 54 8.21 -2.53 -7.10
CA HIS A 54 8.84 -2.71 -8.41
C HIS A 54 9.96 -3.74 -8.37
N VAL A 55 10.69 -3.80 -7.25
CA VAL A 55 11.76 -4.79 -7.00
C VAL A 55 11.15 -6.19 -6.87
N LEU A 56 10.10 -6.33 -6.05
CA LEU A 56 9.43 -7.61 -5.82
C LEU A 56 8.83 -8.23 -7.09
N ASN A 57 8.34 -7.39 -8.01
CA ASN A 57 7.68 -7.85 -9.24
C ASN A 57 8.60 -7.85 -10.46
N ASP A 58 9.90 -7.59 -10.29
CA ASP A 58 10.88 -7.47 -11.37
C ASP A 58 10.39 -6.57 -12.53
N THR A 59 9.81 -5.43 -12.16
CA THR A 59 9.30 -4.47 -13.15
C THR A 59 10.37 -3.46 -13.54
N VAL A 60 10.18 -2.86 -14.71
CA VAL A 60 11.06 -1.82 -15.24
C VAL A 60 11.19 -0.62 -14.28
N SER A 61 12.34 0.05 -14.34
CA SER A 61 12.59 1.27 -13.57
C SER A 61 11.71 2.42 -14.07
N GLY A 62 11.00 3.07 -13.14
CA GLY A 62 10.15 4.23 -13.42
C GLY A 62 8.67 3.90 -13.48
N GLY A 63 7.84 4.91 -13.75
CA GLY A 63 6.40 4.74 -13.78
C GLY A 63 5.95 4.03 -15.05
N LEU A 64 5.10 2.99 -14.91
CA LEU A 64 4.51 2.27 -16.06
C LEU A 64 3.75 3.19 -17.03
N ARG A 65 3.25 4.34 -16.54
CA ARG A 65 2.58 5.37 -17.36
C ARG A 65 3.50 6.00 -18.39
N ASP A 66 4.79 6.10 -18.09
CA ASP A 66 5.76 6.84 -18.89
C ASP A 66 6.48 5.93 -19.90
N LEU A 67 6.12 4.64 -19.96
CA LEU A 67 6.71 3.70 -20.88
C LEU A 67 6.31 4.04 -22.32
N PRO A 68 7.27 4.24 -23.23
CA PRO A 68 6.97 4.50 -24.62
C PRO A 68 6.40 3.24 -25.28
N PHE A 69 5.45 3.44 -26.20
CA PHE A 69 4.78 2.34 -26.92
C PHE A 69 5.76 1.37 -27.59
N ALA A 70 6.88 1.89 -28.11
CA ALA A 70 7.91 1.09 -28.77
C ALA A 70 8.60 0.07 -27.84
N GLU A 71 8.64 0.31 -26.53
CA GLU A 71 9.21 -0.61 -25.53
C GLU A 71 8.17 -1.64 -25.04
N LEU A 72 6.87 -1.31 -25.14
CA LEU A 72 5.78 -2.21 -24.75
C LEU A 72 5.49 -3.28 -25.81
N CYS A 73 5.86 -3.02 -27.07
CA CYS A 73 5.58 -3.90 -28.18
C CYS A 73 6.88 -4.53 -28.71
N PRO A 74 7.08 -5.86 -28.55
CA PRO A 74 8.27 -6.55 -29.07
C PRO A 74 8.34 -6.56 -30.62
N GLY A 75 7.25 -6.18 -31.31
CA GLY A 75 7.13 -6.25 -32.76
C GLY A 75 6.83 -7.67 -33.25
N ALA A 76 6.46 -7.80 -34.53
CA ALA A 76 6.00 -9.07 -35.09
C ALA A 76 7.06 -10.18 -35.04
N GLY A 77 8.32 -9.86 -35.39
CA GLY A 77 9.39 -10.85 -35.43
C GLY A 77 9.72 -11.46 -34.07
N MET A 78 9.95 -10.63 -33.05
CA MET A 78 10.21 -11.11 -31.68
C MET A 78 8.98 -11.82 -31.09
N LEU A 79 7.76 -11.37 -31.42
CA LEU A 79 6.56 -12.06 -30.99
C LEU A 79 6.48 -13.49 -31.56
N ASP A 80 6.82 -13.69 -32.82
CA ASP A 80 6.86 -15.02 -33.45
C ASP A 80 7.91 -15.93 -32.77
N GLU A 81 9.09 -15.39 -32.42
CA GLU A 81 10.12 -16.11 -31.67
C GLU A 81 9.61 -16.57 -30.29
N ILE A 82 8.95 -15.68 -29.54
CA ILE A 82 8.35 -16.01 -28.23
C ILE A 82 7.31 -17.12 -28.40
N GLN A 83 6.41 -17.02 -29.39
CA GLN A 83 5.37 -18.02 -29.63
C GLN A 83 5.92 -19.39 -30.02
N HIS A 84 7.04 -19.42 -30.73
CA HIS A 84 7.74 -20.67 -31.05
C HIS A 84 8.31 -21.36 -29.81
N LEU A 85 8.71 -20.60 -28.79
CA LEU A 85 9.26 -21.13 -27.53
C LEU A 85 8.24 -21.90 -26.67
N TYR A 86 6.94 -21.65 -26.87
CA TYR A 86 5.84 -22.25 -26.11
C TYR A 86 5.04 -23.31 -26.88
N ARG A 87 5.47 -23.68 -28.09
CA ARG A 87 4.83 -24.71 -28.93
C ARG A 87 5.59 -26.03 -28.86
#